data_AF-A0A3Q2R101-F1
#
_entry.id   AF-A0A3Q2R101-F1
#
_cell.length_a   1.000
_cell.length_b   1.000
_cell.length_c   1.000
_cell.angle_alpha   90.00
_cell.angle_beta   90.00
_cell.angle_gamma   90.00
#
_symmetry.space_group_name_H-M   'P 1'
#
loop_
_entity.id
_entity.type
_entity.pdbx_description
1 polymer ?
#
loop_
_entity_poly.entity_id
_entity_poly.type
_entity_poly.pdbx_seq_one_letter_code
_entity_poly.pdbx_strand_id
1 'polypeptide(L)'
;MVAAMLKSLLSRLIKECRSGKIGIIGGSGLDDPDILEGRTERYVDTPYGKPSDALILGKIKNVECVLLARHGRQHTIMPSNVNFRANIWALREEGCTHLVATTACGSLREEIQPGDIVIIDQFIDRTTKRHQTLYDGQPTSPPGVSHIPMAEPFCNKTRELLVEVARSLGVKCHVRGTMLTIEGPRFSSRAESLMFRQWGADVINMTTVPEVVLAKEAGLCYASIAMATDYDCWKEHEEVVCVDNVLKTMKENANKASSILLTAIPQISQMDWTQTTKNLKVSRPQSNTSVRSTGKPRSCFRATFLQISYHLFVFSLLFCTDSKVARKNPIIKAVSAEPL
;
A
#
# COMPACT_ATOMS: atom_id res chain seq x y z
N MET A 1 -31.72 -15.34 19.30
CA MET A 1 -30.31 -15.82 19.39
C MET A 1 -29.67 -15.99 18.01
N VAL A 2 -30.26 -16.78 17.10
CA VAL A 2 -29.74 -17.02 15.73
C VAL A 2 -29.57 -15.74 14.89
N ALA A 3 -30.52 -14.81 14.95
CA ALA A 3 -30.42 -13.52 14.24
C ALA A 3 -29.28 -12.61 14.74
N ALA A 4 -28.94 -12.66 16.04
CA ALA A 4 -27.82 -11.92 16.62
C ALA A 4 -26.47 -12.55 16.21
N MET A 5 -26.43 -13.89 16.15
CA MET A 5 -25.27 -14.64 15.66
C MET A 5 -25.03 -14.41 14.17
N LEU A 6 -26.09 -14.40 13.35
CA LEU A 6 -26.04 -14.06 11.93
C LEU A 6 -25.61 -12.61 11.71
N LYS A 7 -26.10 -11.64 12.50
CA LYS A 7 -25.62 -10.25 12.44
C LYS A 7 -24.16 -10.10 12.86
N SER A 8 -23.69 -10.91 13.81
CA SER A 8 -22.28 -10.96 14.23
C SER A 8 -21.37 -11.62 13.19
N LEU A 9 -21.84 -12.68 12.53
CA LEU A 9 -21.16 -13.33 11.41
C LEU A 9 -21.17 -12.45 10.16
N LEU A 10 -22.30 -11.84 9.80
CA LEU A 10 -22.38 -10.86 8.72
C LEU A 10 -21.50 -9.65 9.04
N SER A 11 -21.51 -9.12 10.27
CA SER A 11 -20.66 -7.98 10.61
C SER A 11 -19.18 -8.34 10.59
N ARG A 12 -18.79 -9.57 10.98
CA ARG A 12 -17.42 -10.09 10.82
C ARG A 12 -17.04 -10.30 9.35
N LEU A 13 -17.91 -10.91 8.54
CA LEU A 13 -17.70 -11.13 7.11
C LEU A 13 -17.67 -9.80 6.32
N ILE A 14 -18.50 -8.83 6.71
CA ILE A 14 -18.48 -7.45 6.20
C ILE A 14 -17.21 -6.72 6.70
N LYS A 15 -16.72 -6.99 7.91
CA LYS A 15 -15.43 -6.46 8.39
C LYS A 15 -14.25 -7.02 7.62
N GLU A 16 -14.33 -8.28 7.21
CA GLU A 16 -13.33 -8.94 6.35
C GLU A 16 -13.41 -8.47 4.89
N CYS A 17 -14.59 -8.03 4.43
CA CYS A 17 -14.80 -7.47 3.09
C CYS A 17 -14.67 -5.93 2.99
N ARG A 18 -14.57 -5.20 4.10
CA ARG A 18 -14.28 -3.75 4.06
C ARG A 18 -12.84 -3.57 3.64
N SER A 19 -12.62 -2.74 2.61
CA SER A 19 -11.29 -2.22 2.33
C SER A 19 -10.68 -1.67 3.61
N GLY A 20 -9.48 -2.13 3.96
CA GLY A 20 -8.83 -1.61 5.16
C GLY A 20 -8.47 -0.13 5.02
N LYS A 21 -8.01 0.44 6.13
CA LYS A 21 -7.53 1.82 6.20
C LYS A 21 -6.43 2.06 5.15
N ILE A 22 -6.37 3.27 4.58
CA ILE A 22 -5.38 3.63 3.56
C ILE A 22 -4.36 4.59 4.14
N GLY A 23 -3.09 4.20 4.14
CA GLY A 23 -1.99 5.08 4.48
C GLY A 23 -1.59 5.93 3.28
N ILE A 24 -1.33 7.21 3.52
CA ILE A 24 -0.79 8.16 2.56
C ILE A 24 0.56 8.61 3.09
N ILE A 25 1.62 8.43 2.30
CA ILE A 25 2.96 8.91 2.68
C ILE A 25 3.33 10.09 1.78
N GLY A 26 3.23 11.29 2.36
CA GLY A 26 3.48 12.55 1.66
C GLY A 26 4.98 12.81 1.47
N GLY A 27 5.39 13.03 0.22
CA GLY A 27 6.69 13.58 -0.14
C GLY A 27 6.73 15.10 -0.03
N SER A 28 7.86 15.71 -0.40
CA SER A 28 8.05 17.17 -0.42
C SER A 28 6.90 17.87 -1.15
N GLY A 29 6.14 18.73 -0.47
CA GLY A 29 5.05 19.52 -1.08
C GLY A 29 3.79 18.73 -1.41
N LEU A 30 3.66 17.48 -0.95
CA LEU A 30 2.50 16.61 -1.14
C LEU A 30 2.06 15.92 0.17
N ASP A 31 2.26 16.61 1.28
CA ASP A 31 1.97 16.19 2.65
C ASP A 31 0.95 17.11 3.35
N ASP A 32 0.16 17.87 2.56
CA ASP A 32 -0.86 18.78 3.07
C ASP A 32 -1.93 18.01 3.88
N PRO A 33 -2.04 18.26 5.20
CA PRO A 33 -3.02 17.58 6.03
C PRO A 33 -4.46 17.98 5.71
N ASP A 34 -4.71 19.08 5.00
CA ASP A 34 -6.08 19.51 4.62
C ASP A 34 -6.74 18.56 3.62
N ILE A 35 -6.00 17.58 3.06
CA ILE A 35 -6.58 16.50 2.25
C ILE A 35 -7.55 15.60 3.06
N LEU A 36 -7.46 15.60 4.39
CA LEU A 36 -8.28 14.75 5.27
C LEU A 36 -9.38 15.54 5.99
N GLU A 37 -10.58 14.98 6.03
CA GLU A 37 -11.69 15.43 6.86
C GLU A 37 -11.63 14.81 8.27
N GLY A 38 -12.09 15.53 9.29
CA GLY A 38 -12.25 15.01 10.66
C GLY A 38 -10.93 14.57 11.31
N ARG A 39 -9.92 15.44 11.25
CA ARG A 39 -8.53 15.11 11.55
C ARG A 39 -8.25 14.95 13.04
N THR A 40 -7.44 13.94 13.36
CA THR A 40 -6.88 13.73 14.70
C THR A 40 -5.39 13.42 14.58
N GLU A 41 -4.56 14.13 15.32
CA GLU A 41 -3.13 13.82 15.41
C GLU A 41 -2.87 12.71 16.41
N ARG A 42 -1.98 11.78 16.05
CA ARG A 42 -1.55 10.69 16.92
C ARG A 42 -0.05 10.48 16.83
N TYR A 43 0.65 10.79 17.92
CA TYR A 43 2.05 10.39 18.10
C TYR A 43 2.12 8.93 18.53
N VAL A 44 3.03 8.17 17.93
CA VAL A 44 3.24 6.75 18.23
C VAL A 44 4.73 6.44 18.31
N ASP A 45 5.06 5.44 19.12
CA ASP A 45 6.38 4.82 19.16
C ASP A 45 6.31 3.45 18.48
N THR A 46 7.40 3.02 17.85
CA THR A 46 7.51 1.70 17.22
C THR A 46 8.74 0.96 17.74
N PRO A 47 8.85 -0.36 17.51
CA PRO A 47 10.06 -1.11 17.83
C PRO A 47 11.33 -0.63 17.10
N TYR A 48 11.17 0.21 16.05
CA TYR A 48 12.26 0.81 15.28
C TYR A 48 12.48 2.29 15.62
N GLY A 49 11.86 2.80 16.70
CA GLY A 49 11.91 4.20 17.09
C GLY A 49 10.68 5.00 16.60
N LYS A 50 10.83 6.32 16.54
CA LYS A 50 9.75 7.23 16.16
C LYS A 50 9.57 7.30 14.64
N PRO A 51 8.32 7.38 14.14
CA PRO A 51 8.05 7.80 12.77
C PRO A 51 8.53 9.24 12.53
N SER A 52 8.55 9.66 11.26
CA SER A 52 8.98 11.00 10.85
C SER A 52 8.17 12.14 11.50
N ASP A 53 6.89 11.93 11.78
CA ASP A 53 5.99 12.88 12.46
C ASP A 53 4.82 12.12 13.12
N ALA A 54 3.86 12.85 13.69
CA ALA A 54 2.55 12.32 14.06
C ALA A 54 1.84 11.71 12.85
N LEU A 55 1.10 10.63 13.10
CA LEU A 55 0.10 10.14 12.18
C LEU A 55 -1.11 11.08 12.20
N ILE A 56 -1.53 11.56 11.05
CA ILE A 56 -2.76 12.35 10.92
C ILE A 56 -3.88 11.40 10.47
N LEU A 57 -4.76 11.05 11.39
CA LEU A 57 -5.90 10.19 11.12
C LEU A 57 -7.05 11.06 10.61
N GLY A 58 -7.80 10.57 9.63
CA GLY A 58 -8.96 11.28 9.12
C GLY A 58 -9.66 10.47 8.04
N LYS A 59 -10.43 11.15 7.19
CA LYS A 59 -11.16 10.50 6.10
C LYS A 59 -11.01 11.25 4.78
N ILE A 60 -11.06 10.50 3.70
CA ILE A 60 -11.37 11.02 2.37
C ILE A 60 -12.71 10.42 1.98
N LYS A 61 -13.75 11.28 1.92
CA LYS A 61 -15.16 10.84 1.86
C LYS A 61 -15.45 9.87 3.01
N ASN A 62 -15.84 8.64 2.72
CA ASN A 62 -16.18 7.62 3.73
C ASN A 62 -15.05 6.63 4.04
N VAL A 63 -13.84 6.86 3.51
CA VAL A 63 -12.69 5.95 3.68
C VAL A 63 -11.78 6.45 4.78
N GLU A 64 -11.44 5.58 5.74
CA GLU A 64 -10.46 5.91 6.78
C GLU A 64 -9.06 5.99 6.19
N CYS A 65 -8.35 7.08 6.49
CA CYS A 65 -7.01 7.35 6.00
C CYS A 65 -6.05 7.71 7.14
N VAL A 66 -4.77 7.46 6.91
CA VAL A 66 -3.67 7.88 7.79
C VAL A 66 -2.63 8.59 6.94
N LEU A 67 -2.43 9.88 7.14
CA LEU A 67 -1.37 10.63 6.49
C LEU A 67 -0.12 10.66 7.37
N LEU A 68 1.04 10.49 6.75
CA LEU A 68 2.35 10.65 7.37
C LEU A 68 3.26 11.46 6.45
N ALA A 69 3.79 12.57 6.95
CA ALA A 69 4.79 13.38 6.25
C ALA A 69 6.17 12.69 6.31
N ARG A 70 6.72 12.29 5.16
CA ARG A 70 7.96 11.50 5.10
C ARG A 70 9.17 12.22 5.72
N HIS A 71 9.24 13.52 5.54
CA HIS A 71 10.36 14.37 5.99
C HIS A 71 10.06 15.17 7.27
N GLY A 72 8.95 14.82 7.95
CA GLY A 72 8.33 15.69 8.95
C GLY A 72 7.59 16.86 8.28
N ARG A 73 6.54 17.39 8.93
CA ARG A 73 5.69 18.46 8.34
C ARG A 73 6.43 19.78 8.06
N GLN A 74 7.63 19.95 8.64
CA GLN A 74 8.51 21.09 8.44
C GLN A 74 9.68 20.78 7.50
N HIS A 75 9.70 19.59 6.88
CA HIS A 75 10.76 19.13 5.98
C HIS A 75 12.17 19.15 6.62
N THR A 76 12.28 18.73 7.88
CA THR A 76 13.52 18.80 8.66
C THR A 76 14.38 17.53 8.60
N ILE A 77 13.87 16.46 7.99
CA ILE A 77 14.53 15.15 7.95
C ILE A 77 15.00 14.85 6.51
N MET A 78 16.31 14.87 6.28
CA MET A 78 16.87 14.50 4.97
C MET A 78 16.63 13.02 4.63
N PRO A 79 16.59 12.63 3.34
CA PRO A 79 16.20 11.29 2.90
C PRO A 79 16.93 10.12 3.58
N SER A 80 18.26 10.21 3.78
CA SER A 80 19.04 9.16 4.47
C SER A 80 18.63 8.93 5.93
N ASN A 81 18.11 9.98 6.58
CA ASN A 81 17.77 9.96 8.01
C ASN A 81 16.28 9.68 8.26
N VAL A 82 15.48 9.50 7.20
CA VAL A 82 14.08 9.09 7.33
C VAL A 82 14.03 7.70 7.95
N ASN A 83 13.26 7.55 9.02
CA ASN A 83 13.07 6.27 9.69
C ASN A 83 12.00 5.44 8.96
N PHE A 84 12.35 4.90 7.79
CA PHE A 84 11.43 4.15 6.95
C PHE A 84 10.79 2.94 7.67
N ARG A 85 11.54 2.27 8.55
CA ARG A 85 11.03 1.13 9.32
C ARG A 85 9.94 1.56 10.29
N ALA A 86 10.16 2.64 11.05
CA ALA A 86 9.15 3.17 11.95
C ALA A 86 7.92 3.68 11.19
N ASN A 87 8.11 4.37 10.05
CA ASN A 87 7.01 4.86 9.22
C ASN A 87 6.09 3.72 8.75
N ILE A 88 6.68 2.69 8.14
CA ILE A 88 5.92 1.54 7.63
C ILE A 88 5.29 0.74 8.78
N TRP A 89 6.01 0.52 9.86
CA TRP A 89 5.50 -0.21 11.02
C TRP A 89 4.30 0.51 11.65
N ALA A 90 4.40 1.82 11.86
CA ALA A 90 3.33 2.63 12.43
C ALA A 90 2.05 2.57 11.59
N LEU A 91 2.17 2.70 10.27
CA LEU A 91 1.02 2.62 9.36
C LEU A 91 0.41 1.21 9.34
N ARG A 92 1.23 0.16 9.41
CA ARG A 92 0.77 -1.23 9.54
C ARG A 92 -0.02 -1.43 10.84
N GLU A 93 0.51 -0.99 11.98
CA GLU A 93 -0.13 -1.14 13.29
C GLU A 93 -1.41 -0.29 13.42
N GLU A 94 -1.49 0.84 12.72
CA GLU A 94 -2.72 1.62 12.60
C GLU A 94 -3.81 0.90 11.76
N GLY A 95 -3.50 -0.27 11.20
CA GLY A 95 -4.44 -1.12 10.47
C GLY A 95 -4.53 -0.78 8.99
N CYS A 96 -3.54 -0.09 8.42
CA CYS A 96 -3.51 0.16 6.99
C CYS A 96 -3.38 -1.16 6.21
N THR A 97 -4.08 -1.25 5.08
CA THR A 97 -3.94 -2.35 4.11
C THR A 97 -3.24 -1.90 2.84
N HIS A 98 -3.35 -0.61 2.54
CA HIS A 98 -2.76 0.03 1.38
C HIS A 98 -1.90 1.20 1.82
N LEU A 99 -0.84 1.44 1.08
CA LEU A 99 -0.02 2.63 1.15
C LEU A 99 0.04 3.26 -0.24
N VAL A 100 -0.35 4.52 -0.36
CA VAL A 100 -0.15 5.32 -1.57
C VAL A 100 0.82 6.44 -1.23
N ALA A 101 2.03 6.35 -1.77
CA ALA A 101 3.08 7.32 -1.55
C ALA A 101 3.11 8.37 -2.67
N THR A 102 3.45 9.60 -2.33
CA THR A 102 3.85 10.62 -3.30
C THR A 102 5.35 10.87 -3.21
N THR A 103 5.99 11.16 -4.34
CA THR A 103 7.42 11.45 -4.40
C THR A 103 7.74 12.42 -5.54
N ALA A 104 8.52 13.47 -5.25
CA ALA A 104 9.14 14.28 -6.27
C ALA A 104 10.34 13.52 -6.87
N CYS A 105 10.56 13.66 -8.17
CA CYS A 105 11.67 13.01 -8.86
C CYS A 105 12.23 13.85 -10.02
N GLY A 106 13.50 13.65 -10.32
CA GLY A 106 14.09 14.10 -11.58
C GLY A 106 13.71 13.15 -12.70
N SER A 107 13.48 13.69 -13.89
CA SER A 107 13.27 12.92 -15.10
C SER A 107 14.60 12.56 -15.76
N LEU A 108 14.74 11.30 -16.15
CA LEU A 108 15.86 10.79 -16.94
C LEU A 108 15.46 10.53 -18.40
N ARG A 109 14.30 11.03 -18.86
CA ARG A 109 13.73 10.79 -20.19
C ARG A 109 13.15 12.08 -20.77
N GLU A 110 13.28 12.29 -22.08
CA GLU A 110 12.78 13.52 -22.72
C GLU A 110 11.25 13.60 -22.66
N GLU A 111 10.60 12.46 -22.83
CA GLU A 111 9.15 12.31 -22.87
C GLU A 111 8.47 12.47 -21.50
N ILE A 112 9.22 12.34 -20.40
CA ILE A 112 8.75 12.56 -19.03
C ILE A 112 9.10 13.99 -18.64
N GLN A 113 8.14 14.89 -18.79
CA GLN A 113 8.35 16.33 -18.60
C GLN A 113 8.10 16.73 -17.15
N PRO A 114 8.75 17.78 -16.61
CA PRO A 114 8.37 18.38 -15.34
C PRO A 114 6.86 18.66 -15.27
N GLY A 115 6.22 18.22 -14.20
CA GLY A 115 4.77 18.24 -13.99
C GLY A 115 4.02 17.00 -14.47
N ASP A 116 4.68 16.07 -15.19
CA ASP A 116 4.11 14.76 -15.52
C ASP A 116 4.07 13.85 -14.29
N ILE A 117 3.05 12.98 -14.25
CA ILE A 117 2.95 11.90 -13.28
C ILE A 117 3.53 10.60 -13.87
N VAL A 118 4.22 9.82 -13.06
CA VAL A 118 4.68 8.47 -13.38
C VAL A 118 4.18 7.50 -12.32
N ILE A 119 3.41 6.49 -12.73
CA ILE A 119 3.00 5.39 -11.84
C ILE A 119 4.02 4.26 -11.95
N ILE A 120 5.12 4.44 -11.20
CA ILE A 120 6.30 3.57 -11.26
C ILE A 120 5.99 2.11 -10.95
N ASP A 121 6.72 1.21 -11.59
CA ASP A 121 6.55 -0.25 -11.50
C ASP A 121 7.81 -1.02 -11.14
N GLN A 122 8.97 -0.36 -11.26
CA GLN A 122 10.27 -0.93 -10.94
C GLN A 122 11.16 0.08 -10.22
N PHE A 123 12.23 -0.41 -9.61
CA PHE A 123 13.25 0.45 -9.03
C PHE A 123 14.67 -0.10 -9.23
N ILE A 124 15.65 0.79 -9.17
CA ILE A 124 17.07 0.46 -9.05
C ILE A 124 17.58 1.11 -7.76
N ASP A 125 18.24 0.30 -6.92
CA ASP A 125 18.75 0.76 -5.63
C ASP A 125 20.20 1.28 -5.74
N ARG A 126 20.39 2.56 -5.40
CA ARG A 126 21.69 3.23 -5.24
C ARG A 126 21.81 3.86 -3.85
N THR A 127 21.01 3.40 -2.89
CA THR A 127 21.17 3.71 -1.47
C THR A 127 22.32 2.88 -0.87
N THR A 128 22.89 3.35 0.23
CA THR A 128 24.07 2.76 0.87
C THR A 128 24.02 2.74 2.39
N LYS A 129 23.17 3.54 3.04
CA LYS A 129 23.19 3.74 4.51
C LYS A 129 21.94 3.24 5.24
N ARG A 130 20.98 2.67 4.53
CA ARG A 130 19.59 2.51 5.02
C ARG A 130 19.28 1.08 5.44
N HIS A 131 18.57 0.91 6.54
CA HIS A 131 18.02 -0.38 6.92
C HIS A 131 16.87 -0.78 5.98
N GLN A 132 17.01 -1.90 5.29
CA GLN A 132 16.05 -2.34 4.27
C GLN A 132 15.14 -3.51 4.69
N THR A 133 15.24 -3.97 5.94
CA THR A 133 14.39 -5.04 6.46
C THR A 133 13.84 -4.71 7.84
N LEU A 134 12.65 -5.22 8.11
CA LEU A 134 12.05 -5.30 9.43
C LEU A 134 12.66 -6.45 10.25
N TYR A 135 13.26 -7.46 9.61
CA TYR A 135 13.79 -8.68 10.24
C TYR A 135 15.30 -8.57 10.45
N ASP A 136 15.72 -7.66 11.33
CA ASP A 136 17.15 -7.32 11.53
C ASP A 136 17.84 -8.15 12.63
N GLY A 137 17.13 -9.12 13.22
CA GLY A 137 17.66 -10.01 14.25
C GLY A 137 17.75 -9.37 15.64
N GLN A 138 17.31 -8.13 15.82
CA GLN A 138 17.22 -7.52 17.14
C GLN A 138 16.05 -8.10 17.95
N PRO A 139 16.12 -8.10 19.30
CA PRO A 139 15.02 -8.58 20.14
C PRO A 139 13.69 -7.85 19.95
N THR A 140 13.74 -6.61 19.46
CA THR A 140 12.57 -5.78 19.15
C THR A 140 11.98 -6.04 17.76
N SER A 141 12.69 -6.80 16.91
CA SER A 141 12.27 -7.10 15.55
C SER A 141 11.51 -8.43 15.46
N PRO A 142 10.67 -8.63 14.43
CA PRO A 142 10.13 -9.94 14.10
C PRO A 142 11.25 -10.99 13.95
N PRO A 143 11.07 -12.20 14.51
CA PRO A 143 12.12 -13.22 14.47
C PRO A 143 12.28 -13.81 13.06
N GLY A 144 13.50 -14.24 12.77
CA GLY A 144 13.85 -14.96 11.54
C GLY A 144 14.62 -14.10 10.54
N VAL A 145 14.78 -14.63 9.34
CA VAL A 145 15.45 -13.96 8.21
C VAL A 145 14.43 -13.77 7.09
N SER A 146 14.38 -12.57 6.53
CA SER A 146 13.47 -12.22 5.43
C SER A 146 14.21 -12.13 4.11
N HIS A 147 13.78 -12.95 3.14
CA HIS A 147 14.19 -12.86 1.75
C HIS A 147 12.97 -12.52 0.89
N ILE A 148 12.54 -11.26 0.95
CA ILE A 148 11.31 -10.83 0.29
C ILE A 148 11.50 -10.74 -1.25
N PRO A 149 10.63 -11.39 -2.06
CA PRO A 149 10.70 -11.24 -3.52
C PRO A 149 10.36 -9.82 -3.97
N MET A 150 11.17 -9.26 -4.88
CA MET A 150 11.03 -7.90 -5.43
C MET A 150 10.82 -7.86 -6.94
N ALA A 151 10.51 -8.99 -7.58
CA ALA A 151 10.21 -9.02 -9.02
C ALA A 151 9.03 -8.09 -9.39
N GLU A 152 8.01 -8.04 -8.53
CA GLU A 152 6.89 -7.10 -8.62
C GLU A 152 6.82 -6.27 -7.32
N PRO A 153 7.60 -5.18 -7.22
CA PRO A 153 7.77 -4.47 -5.95
C PRO A 153 6.53 -3.66 -5.56
N PHE A 154 5.72 -3.23 -6.53
CA PHE A 154 4.52 -2.43 -6.31
C PHE A 154 3.23 -3.26 -6.52
N CYS A 155 2.12 -2.81 -5.94
CA CYS A 155 0.81 -3.46 -6.09
C CYS A 155 0.19 -3.11 -7.46
N ASN A 156 0.24 -4.05 -8.41
CA ASN A 156 -0.30 -3.85 -9.77
C ASN A 156 -1.75 -3.39 -9.77
N LYS A 157 -2.62 -4.01 -8.96
CA LYS A 157 -4.04 -3.65 -8.90
C LYS A 157 -4.26 -2.20 -8.42
N THR A 158 -3.45 -1.72 -7.47
CA THR A 158 -3.51 -0.31 -7.05
C THR A 158 -2.94 0.62 -8.12
N ARG A 159 -1.86 0.22 -8.81
CA ARG A 159 -1.27 0.99 -9.90
C ARG A 159 -2.23 1.18 -11.08
N GLU A 160 -2.90 0.11 -11.51
CA GLU A 160 -3.90 0.14 -12.59
C GLU A 160 -5.00 1.15 -12.29
N LEU A 161 -5.53 1.13 -11.07
CA LEU A 161 -6.53 2.09 -10.62
C LEU A 161 -5.99 3.53 -10.65
N LEU A 162 -4.76 3.77 -10.17
CA LEU A 162 -4.16 5.10 -10.20
C LEU A 162 -3.99 5.63 -11.63
N VAL A 163 -3.61 4.76 -12.57
CA VAL A 163 -3.51 5.10 -14.01
C VAL A 163 -4.88 5.44 -14.59
N GLU A 164 -5.91 4.64 -14.30
CA GLU A 164 -7.28 4.90 -14.75
C GLU A 164 -7.82 6.23 -14.21
N VAL A 165 -7.61 6.49 -12.93
CA VAL A 165 -8.00 7.74 -12.28
C VAL A 165 -7.26 8.93 -12.91
N ALA A 166 -5.94 8.86 -13.08
CA ALA A 166 -5.17 9.92 -13.71
C ALA A 166 -5.69 10.23 -15.13
N ARG A 167 -5.99 9.19 -15.92
CA ARG A 167 -6.59 9.35 -17.26
C ARG A 167 -7.97 10.01 -17.21
N SER A 168 -8.83 9.60 -16.27
CA SER A 168 -10.17 10.16 -16.10
C SER A 168 -10.15 11.65 -15.73
N LEU A 169 -9.09 12.10 -15.06
CA LEU A 169 -8.87 13.49 -14.66
C LEU A 169 -8.16 14.32 -15.75
N GLY A 170 -7.81 13.73 -16.90
CA GLY A 170 -7.03 14.40 -17.94
C GLY A 170 -5.59 14.72 -17.52
N VAL A 171 -5.08 14.08 -16.47
CA VAL A 171 -3.70 14.28 -16.01
C VAL A 171 -2.74 13.48 -16.89
N LYS A 172 -1.77 14.16 -17.50
CA LYS A 172 -0.69 13.50 -18.26
C LYS A 172 0.08 12.56 -17.34
N CYS A 173 0.08 11.28 -17.69
CA CYS A 173 0.56 10.21 -16.84
C CYS A 173 1.27 9.12 -17.66
N HIS A 174 2.45 8.72 -17.19
CA HIS A 174 3.21 7.58 -17.69
C HIS A 174 2.83 6.34 -16.87
N VAL A 175 2.42 5.27 -17.56
CA VAL A 175 1.80 4.08 -16.92
C VAL A 175 2.80 3.11 -16.29
N ARG A 176 4.10 3.35 -16.51
CA ARG A 176 5.23 2.56 -16.01
C ARG A 176 6.47 3.45 -15.94
N GLY A 177 7.47 3.03 -15.18
CA GLY A 177 8.74 3.72 -15.07
C GLY A 177 9.61 3.10 -13.99
N THR A 178 10.91 3.00 -14.27
CA THR A 178 11.91 2.51 -13.33
C THR A 178 12.48 3.68 -12.52
N MET A 179 12.23 3.66 -11.21
CA MET A 179 12.75 4.66 -10.27
C MET A 179 14.16 4.30 -9.79
N LEU A 180 15.16 5.11 -10.11
CA LEU A 180 16.47 4.98 -9.49
C LEU A 180 16.50 5.78 -8.18
N THR A 181 16.75 5.11 -7.06
CA THR A 181 16.84 5.77 -5.74
C THR A 181 18.31 5.96 -5.33
N ILE A 182 18.80 7.21 -5.32
CA ILE A 182 20.13 7.54 -4.79
C ILE A 182 20.10 7.78 -3.28
N GLU A 183 21.26 7.69 -2.63
CA GLU A 183 21.37 7.98 -1.19
C GLU A 183 21.07 9.45 -0.85
N GLY A 184 21.57 10.40 -1.64
CA GLY A 184 21.50 11.83 -1.31
C GLY A 184 22.46 12.24 -0.17
N PRO A 185 22.30 13.45 0.40
CA PRO A 185 21.34 14.49 0.03
C PRO A 185 21.76 15.31 -1.20
N ARG A 186 22.98 15.08 -1.74
CA ARG A 186 23.40 15.71 -2.99
C ARG A 186 22.57 15.18 -4.16
N PHE A 187 22.35 16.03 -5.17
CA PHE A 187 21.94 15.59 -6.49
C PHE A 187 23.07 14.83 -7.20
N SER A 188 22.73 14.21 -8.34
CA SER A 188 23.68 13.46 -9.15
C SER A 188 24.69 14.37 -9.83
N SER A 189 25.88 13.85 -10.07
CA SER A 189 26.75 14.40 -11.12
C SER A 189 26.20 14.04 -12.51
N ARG A 190 26.60 14.79 -13.54
CA ARG A 190 26.18 14.49 -14.93
C ARG A 190 26.61 13.09 -15.38
N ALA A 191 27.80 12.64 -14.99
CA ALA A 191 28.28 11.30 -15.30
C ALA A 191 27.37 10.22 -14.69
N GLU A 192 26.94 10.40 -13.44
CA GLU A 192 25.97 9.51 -12.79
C GLU A 192 24.62 9.54 -13.53
N SER A 193 24.10 10.73 -13.84
CA SER A 193 22.83 10.90 -14.57
C SER A 193 22.82 10.19 -15.93
N LEU A 194 23.89 10.36 -16.71
CA LEU A 194 24.07 9.68 -18.00
C LEU A 194 24.22 8.17 -17.85
N MET A 195 24.93 7.70 -16.82
CA MET A 195 25.05 6.26 -16.51
C MET A 195 23.69 5.65 -16.16
N PHE A 196 22.89 6.33 -15.33
CA PHE A 196 21.57 5.85 -14.93
C PHE A 196 20.60 5.73 -16.11
N ARG A 197 20.69 6.65 -17.08
CA ARG A 197 19.96 6.55 -18.35
C ARG A 197 20.32 5.30 -19.14
N GLN A 198 21.62 4.94 -19.19
CA GLN A 198 22.10 3.73 -19.85
C GLN A 198 21.62 2.45 -19.16
N TRP A 199 21.41 2.49 -17.84
CA TRP A 199 20.84 1.36 -17.09
C TRP A 199 19.35 1.15 -17.34
N GLY A 200 18.68 2.08 -18.03
CA GLY A 200 17.25 2.00 -18.26
C GLY A 200 16.40 2.71 -17.20
N ALA A 201 16.98 3.49 -16.28
CA ALA A 201 16.20 4.28 -15.33
C ALA A 201 15.43 5.41 -16.03
N ASP A 202 14.20 5.66 -15.59
CA ASP A 202 13.31 6.65 -16.21
C ASP A 202 13.14 7.90 -15.35
N VAL A 203 13.14 7.72 -14.03
CA VAL A 203 13.05 8.79 -13.04
C VAL A 203 14.02 8.51 -11.89
N ILE A 204 14.45 9.56 -11.20
CA ILE A 204 15.41 9.50 -10.09
C ILE A 204 14.87 10.19 -8.84
N ASN A 205 14.96 9.55 -7.68
CA ASN A 205 14.61 10.16 -6.39
C ASN A 205 15.55 9.73 -5.27
N MET A 206 15.18 10.05 -4.04
CA MET A 206 15.94 9.68 -2.85
C MET A 206 15.14 8.86 -1.82
N THR A 207 13.91 8.43 -2.11
CA THR A 207 13.00 7.93 -1.06
C THR A 207 12.25 6.64 -1.37
N THR A 208 12.19 6.16 -2.61
CA THR A 208 11.41 4.95 -2.94
C THR A 208 11.99 3.72 -2.26
N VAL A 209 13.32 3.58 -2.23
CA VAL A 209 14.03 2.55 -1.47
C VAL A 209 14.51 3.11 -0.12
N PRO A 210 14.26 2.44 1.02
CA PRO A 210 13.65 1.11 1.19
C PRO A 210 12.14 1.10 1.49
N GLU A 211 11.42 2.21 1.29
CA GLU A 211 9.99 2.32 1.62
C GLU A 211 9.14 1.21 0.98
N VAL A 212 9.35 0.96 -0.33
CA VAL A 212 8.66 -0.11 -1.07
C VAL A 212 8.99 -1.51 -0.55
N VAL A 213 10.26 -1.74 -0.17
CA VAL A 213 10.75 -3.04 0.32
C VAL A 213 10.09 -3.38 1.66
N LEU A 214 10.12 -2.42 2.58
CA LEU A 214 9.54 -2.55 3.91
C LEU A 214 8.02 -2.68 3.85
N ALA A 215 7.35 -1.97 2.94
CA ALA A 215 5.90 -2.10 2.74
C ALA A 215 5.52 -3.53 2.28
N LYS A 216 6.33 -4.14 1.41
CA LYS A 216 6.13 -5.53 0.98
C LYS A 216 6.34 -6.53 2.11
N GLU A 217 7.41 -6.38 2.92
CA GLU A 217 7.63 -7.20 4.12
C GLU A 217 6.48 -7.05 5.12
N ALA A 218 5.98 -5.82 5.28
CA ALA A 218 4.80 -5.50 6.08
C ALA A 218 3.50 -6.07 5.49
N GLY A 219 3.52 -6.70 4.31
CA GLY A 219 2.37 -7.26 3.60
C GLY A 219 1.29 -6.21 3.26
N LEU A 220 1.73 -5.01 2.88
CA LEU A 220 0.87 -3.90 2.50
C LEU A 220 0.85 -3.76 0.97
N CYS A 221 -0.30 -3.41 0.41
CA CYS A 221 -0.40 -3.00 -0.98
C CYS A 221 0.24 -1.63 -1.15
N TYR A 222 1.45 -1.55 -1.70
CA TYR A 222 2.17 -0.29 -1.89
C TYR A 222 2.14 0.18 -3.36
N ALA A 223 1.81 1.44 -3.58
CA ALA A 223 1.94 2.11 -4.88
C ALA A 223 2.52 3.52 -4.69
N SER A 224 3.17 4.05 -5.73
CA SER A 224 3.79 5.37 -5.68
C SER A 224 3.37 6.21 -6.89
N ILE A 225 2.99 7.45 -6.60
CA ILE A 225 2.74 8.51 -7.58
C ILE A 225 4.01 9.36 -7.60
N ALA A 226 4.83 9.20 -8.64
CA ALA A 226 6.01 10.01 -8.83
C ALA A 226 5.67 11.24 -9.69
N MET A 227 6.15 12.41 -9.30
CA MET A 227 5.96 13.66 -10.02
C MET A 227 7.32 14.16 -10.49
N ALA A 228 7.51 14.25 -11.81
CA ALA A 228 8.73 14.81 -12.37
C ALA A 228 8.80 16.31 -12.04
N THR A 229 9.90 16.78 -11.48
CA THR A 229 10.08 18.19 -11.10
C THR A 229 11.12 18.93 -11.92
N ASP A 230 12.02 18.18 -12.55
CA ASP A 230 13.22 18.63 -13.25
C ASP A 230 13.72 17.50 -14.17
N TYR A 231 14.78 17.73 -14.94
CA TYR A 231 15.47 16.71 -15.75
C TYR A 231 16.82 16.30 -15.15
N ASP A 232 16.94 16.33 -13.82
CA ASP A 232 18.20 16.10 -13.10
C ASP A 232 19.33 16.98 -13.66
N CYS A 233 20.34 16.40 -14.30
CA CYS A 233 21.46 17.16 -14.88
C CYS A 233 21.99 16.61 -16.22
N TRP A 234 21.24 15.71 -16.89
CA TRP A 234 21.66 15.09 -18.15
C TRP A 234 21.47 15.99 -19.37
N LYS A 235 20.56 16.96 -19.31
CA LYS A 235 20.40 17.97 -20.37
C LYS A 235 21.49 19.03 -20.26
N GLU A 236 22.18 19.31 -21.36
CA GLU A 236 23.27 20.30 -21.41
C GLU A 236 22.78 21.75 -21.49
N HIS A 237 21.58 21.98 -22.04
CA HIS A 237 21.04 23.30 -22.35
C HIS A 237 19.78 23.67 -21.54
N GLU A 238 19.44 22.90 -20.51
CA GLU A 238 18.37 23.23 -19.57
C GLU A 238 18.93 23.56 -18.19
N GLU A 239 18.14 24.25 -17.37
CA GLU A 239 18.50 24.54 -15.99
C GLU A 239 18.71 23.24 -15.20
N VAL A 240 19.86 23.15 -14.53
CA VAL A 240 20.20 22.02 -13.66
C VAL A 240 19.30 22.03 -12.42
N VAL A 241 18.94 20.85 -11.92
CA VAL A 241 18.13 20.71 -10.71
C VAL A 241 18.72 21.51 -9.53
N CYS A 242 17.84 22.28 -8.88
CA CYS A 242 18.10 22.95 -7.62
C CYS A 242 16.83 22.91 -6.75
N VAL A 243 16.98 23.21 -5.45
CA VAL A 243 15.85 23.15 -4.50
C VAL A 243 14.70 24.07 -4.91
N ASP A 244 15.01 25.28 -5.38
CA ASP A 244 13.98 26.26 -5.76
C ASP A 244 13.15 25.80 -6.97
N ASN A 245 13.80 25.19 -7.97
CA ASN A 245 13.14 24.64 -9.16
C ASN A 245 12.18 23.49 -8.78
N VAL A 246 12.64 22.60 -7.88
CA VAL A 246 11.78 21.52 -7.37
C VAL A 246 10.57 22.09 -6.63
N LEU A 247 10.76 23.02 -5.70
CA LEU A 247 9.67 23.62 -4.93
C LEU A 247 8.67 24.37 -5.82
N LYS A 248 9.15 25.08 -6.83
CA LYS A 248 8.31 25.78 -7.80
C LYS A 248 7.43 24.81 -8.60
N THR A 249 8.04 23.81 -9.24
CA THR A 249 7.29 22.82 -10.03
C THR A 249 6.31 22.05 -9.15
N MET A 250 6.69 21.70 -7.92
CA MET A 250 5.79 21.06 -6.96
C MET A 250 4.59 21.94 -6.64
N LYS A 251 4.80 23.23 -6.34
CA LYS A 251 3.69 24.16 -6.04
C LYS A 251 2.70 24.27 -7.21
N GLU A 252 3.20 24.27 -8.44
CA GLU A 252 2.38 24.38 -9.65
C GLU A 252 1.59 23.09 -9.97
N ASN A 253 2.08 21.92 -9.52
CA ASN A 253 1.56 20.62 -9.95
C ASN A 253 1.01 19.75 -8.81
N ALA A 254 1.14 20.16 -7.56
CA ALA A 254 0.71 19.39 -6.39
C ALA A 254 -0.76 18.99 -6.44
N ASN A 255 -1.61 19.87 -6.97
CA ASN A 255 -3.03 19.64 -7.17
C ASN A 255 -3.35 18.39 -8.02
N LYS A 256 -2.48 18.03 -8.98
CA LYS A 256 -2.65 16.83 -9.81
C LYS A 256 -2.60 15.56 -8.96
N ALA A 257 -1.55 15.43 -8.14
CA ALA A 257 -1.39 14.27 -7.26
C ALA A 257 -2.49 14.22 -6.18
N SER A 258 -2.84 15.36 -5.58
CA SER A 258 -3.94 15.43 -4.62
C SER A 258 -5.29 15.03 -5.24
N SER A 259 -5.56 15.46 -6.48
CA SER A 259 -6.79 15.09 -7.20
C SER A 259 -6.85 13.59 -7.52
N ILE A 260 -5.72 12.99 -7.88
CA ILE A 260 -5.61 11.54 -8.07
C ILE A 260 -5.91 10.82 -6.75
N LEU A 261 -5.29 11.24 -5.64
CA LEU A 261 -5.52 10.62 -4.32
C LEU A 261 -6.99 10.72 -3.88
N LEU A 262 -7.58 11.92 -3.94
CA LEU A 262 -8.97 12.18 -3.56
C LEU A 262 -9.99 11.38 -4.38
N THR A 263 -9.62 11.04 -5.63
CA THR A 263 -10.47 10.26 -6.53
C THR A 263 -10.24 8.75 -6.38
N ALA A 264 -8.98 8.31 -6.25
CA ALA A 264 -8.61 6.91 -6.20
C ALA A 264 -8.95 6.25 -4.86
N ILE A 265 -8.75 6.94 -3.73
CA ILE A 265 -8.96 6.38 -2.39
C ILE A 265 -10.38 5.84 -2.17
N PRO A 266 -11.44 6.59 -2.53
CA PRO A 266 -12.80 6.06 -2.51
C PRO A 266 -13.00 4.82 -3.39
N GLN A 267 -12.35 4.75 -4.55
CA GLN A 267 -12.48 3.62 -5.46
C GLN A 267 -11.73 2.38 -4.96
N ILE A 268 -10.54 2.55 -4.37
CA ILE A 268 -9.84 1.47 -3.64
C ILE A 268 -10.80 0.84 -2.64
N SER A 269 -11.61 1.67 -1.94
CA SER A 269 -12.50 1.15 -0.91
C SER A 269 -13.64 0.25 -1.40
N GLN A 270 -13.97 0.33 -2.68
CA GLN A 270 -15.08 -0.37 -3.31
C GLN A 270 -14.65 -1.65 -4.02
N MET A 271 -13.35 -1.86 -4.20
CA MET A 271 -12.80 -3.05 -4.85
C MET A 271 -12.63 -4.22 -3.86
N ASP A 272 -12.73 -5.45 -4.36
CA ASP A 272 -12.39 -6.64 -3.57
C ASP A 272 -10.86 -6.84 -3.50
N TRP A 273 -10.31 -6.83 -2.28
CA TRP A 273 -8.87 -7.02 -2.01
C TRP A 273 -8.54 -8.36 -1.37
N THR A 274 -9.51 -9.27 -1.26
CA THR A 274 -9.37 -10.53 -0.50
C THR A 274 -8.20 -11.36 -1.03
N GLN A 275 -8.15 -11.60 -2.35
CA GLN A 275 -7.09 -12.41 -2.95
C GLN A 275 -5.72 -11.71 -2.92
N THR A 276 -5.67 -10.41 -3.20
CA THR A 276 -4.42 -9.62 -3.19
C THR A 276 -3.79 -9.63 -1.79
N THR A 277 -4.60 -9.38 -0.76
CA THR A 277 -4.16 -9.38 0.63
C THR A 277 -3.71 -10.77 1.08
N LYS A 278 -4.40 -11.83 0.62
CA LYS A 278 -4.00 -13.20 0.90
C LYS A 278 -2.63 -13.52 0.29
N ASN A 279 -2.39 -13.15 -0.97
CA ASN A 279 -1.12 -13.37 -1.64
C ASN A 279 0.04 -12.63 -0.93
N LEU A 280 -0.18 -11.38 -0.51
CA LEU A 280 0.83 -10.60 0.24
C LEU A 280 1.15 -11.20 1.61
N LYS A 281 0.17 -11.82 2.27
CA LYS A 281 0.40 -12.52 3.55
C LYS A 281 1.20 -13.81 3.36
N VAL A 282 1.00 -14.54 2.27
CA VAL A 282 1.72 -15.78 1.96
C VAL A 282 3.19 -15.50 1.61
N SER A 283 3.48 -14.37 0.96
CA SER A 283 4.85 -13.95 0.65
C SER A 283 5.65 -13.47 1.87
N ARG A 284 5.04 -13.34 3.06
CA ARG A 284 5.78 -12.98 4.27
C ARG A 284 6.67 -14.14 4.72
N PRO A 285 7.88 -13.86 5.21
CA PRO A 285 8.70 -14.87 5.86
C PRO A 285 7.91 -15.49 7.01
N GLN A 286 7.69 -16.80 6.94
CA GLN A 286 7.12 -17.55 8.06
C GLN A 286 8.24 -17.77 9.07
N SER A 287 8.01 -17.38 10.33
CA SER A 287 8.89 -17.75 11.42
C SER A 287 8.88 -19.27 11.57
N ASN A 288 9.94 -19.95 11.14
CA ASN A 288 10.16 -21.36 11.46
C ASN A 288 10.53 -21.48 12.95
N THR A 289 9.57 -21.29 13.84
CA THR A 289 9.68 -21.71 15.23
C THR A 289 9.03 -23.08 15.39
N SER A 290 9.68 -24.11 14.82
CA SER A 290 9.50 -25.48 15.31
C SER A 290 10.28 -25.64 16.61
N VAL A 291 9.86 -24.94 17.67
CA VAL A 291 10.23 -25.34 19.03
C VAL A 291 9.33 -26.53 19.36
N ARG A 292 9.90 -27.73 19.32
CA ARG A 292 9.28 -28.92 19.91
C ARG A 292 9.10 -28.66 21.41
N SER A 293 7.94 -28.12 21.79
CA SER A 293 7.51 -28.20 23.19
C SER A 293 7.05 -29.63 23.44
N THR A 294 7.85 -30.36 24.20
CA THR A 294 7.41 -31.59 24.87
C THR A 294 6.39 -31.20 25.94
N GLY A 295 5.13 -31.01 25.52
CA GLY A 295 4.00 -30.71 26.38
C GLY A 295 2.81 -31.57 25.99
N LYS A 296 2.34 -32.42 26.92
CA LYS A 296 1.20 -33.33 26.75
C LYS A 296 -0.01 -32.67 26.06
N PRO A 297 -0.74 -33.39 25.19
CA PRO A 297 -1.90 -32.82 24.50
C PRO A 297 -3.03 -32.56 25.49
N ARG A 298 -3.43 -31.30 25.65
CA ARG A 298 -4.74 -30.96 26.23
C ARG A 298 -5.76 -31.03 25.11
N SER A 299 -6.60 -32.06 25.16
CA SER A 299 -7.81 -32.22 24.37
C SER A 299 -8.80 -31.09 24.66
N CYS A 300 -8.97 -30.13 23.75
CA CYS A 300 -10.19 -29.32 23.65
C CYS A 300 -10.23 -28.61 22.29
N PHE A 301 -11.43 -28.46 21.75
CA PHE A 301 -11.75 -27.80 20.46
C PHE A 301 -11.46 -28.58 19.18
N ARG A 302 -12.15 -29.70 19.02
CA ARG A 302 -12.52 -30.26 17.71
C ARG A 302 -14.01 -30.61 17.68
N ALA A 303 -14.87 -29.62 17.90
CA ALA A 303 -16.32 -29.78 17.81
C ALA A 303 -17.02 -28.41 17.65
N THR A 304 -16.85 -27.75 16.50
CA THR A 304 -17.75 -26.62 16.14
C THR A 304 -17.92 -26.44 14.63
N PHE A 305 -17.14 -27.13 13.79
CA PHE A 305 -17.27 -27.01 12.32
C PHE A 305 -18.27 -27.97 11.68
N LEU A 306 -18.76 -29.00 12.38
CA LEU A 306 -19.75 -29.94 11.83
C LEU A 306 -21.21 -29.60 12.21
N GLN A 307 -21.44 -28.69 13.17
CA GLN A 307 -22.80 -28.40 13.67
C GLN A 307 -23.48 -27.25 12.91
N ILE A 308 -22.71 -26.43 12.19
CA ILE A 308 -23.23 -25.28 11.44
C ILE A 308 -23.78 -25.72 10.07
N SER A 309 -23.21 -26.76 9.46
CA SER A 309 -23.70 -27.32 8.19
C SER A 309 -25.05 -28.03 8.33
N TYR A 310 -25.33 -28.60 9.51
CA TYR A 310 -26.61 -29.28 9.77
C TYR A 310 -27.76 -28.29 10.02
N HIS A 311 -27.49 -27.16 10.70
CA HIS A 311 -28.52 -26.15 10.94
C HIS A 311 -28.87 -25.29 9.72
N LEU A 312 -27.93 -25.04 8.79
CA LEU A 312 -28.27 -24.36 7.53
C LEU A 312 -29.07 -25.26 6.58
N PHE A 313 -28.84 -26.58 6.58
CA PHE A 313 -29.60 -27.52 5.76
C PHE A 313 -31.04 -27.68 6.27
N VAL A 314 -31.23 -27.74 7.59
CA VAL A 314 -32.57 -27.81 8.21
C VAL A 314 -33.35 -26.49 8.06
N PHE A 315 -32.68 -25.33 8.06
CA PHE A 315 -33.35 -24.03 7.84
C PHE A 315 -33.86 -23.85 6.40
N SER A 316 -33.21 -24.48 5.39
CA SER A 316 -33.69 -24.43 4.01
C SER A 316 -34.92 -25.32 3.75
N LEU A 317 -35.20 -26.28 4.64
CA LEU A 317 -36.35 -27.20 4.55
C LEU A 317 -37.60 -26.68 5.30
N LEU A 318 -37.45 -25.76 6.25
CA LEU A 318 -38.55 -25.26 7.10
C LEU A 318 -39.20 -23.95 6.61
N PHE A 319 -38.68 -23.30 5.58
CA PHE A 319 -39.25 -22.06 5.01
C PHE A 319 -39.80 -22.20 3.58
N CYS A 320 -40.02 -23.43 3.11
CA CYS A 320 -40.63 -23.68 1.79
C CYS A 320 -42.04 -24.27 1.92
N THR A 321 -42.88 -23.68 2.76
CA THR A 321 -44.33 -23.91 2.76
C THR A 321 -45.05 -22.59 3.02
N ASP A 322 -44.95 -21.64 2.08
CA ASP A 322 -46.13 -20.86 1.70
C ASP A 322 -45.95 -20.08 0.38
N SER A 323 -46.80 -20.44 -0.58
CA SER A 323 -47.42 -19.57 -1.60
C SER A 323 -46.57 -18.84 -2.67
N LYS A 324 -46.54 -19.48 -3.86
CA LYS A 324 -46.67 -18.88 -5.22
C LYS A 324 -45.49 -18.12 -5.87
N VAL A 325 -44.24 -18.59 -5.88
CA VAL A 325 -43.29 -18.26 -6.99
C VAL A 325 -42.27 -19.39 -7.22
N ALA A 326 -42.70 -20.53 -7.74
CA ALA A 326 -41.78 -21.58 -8.19
C ALA A 326 -42.37 -22.41 -9.34
N ARG A 327 -42.74 -21.73 -10.43
CA ARG A 327 -42.88 -22.36 -11.75
C ARG A 327 -42.02 -21.56 -12.72
N LYS A 328 -40.77 -22.01 -12.88
CA LYS A 328 -39.82 -21.79 -14.00
C LYS A 328 -38.37 -21.78 -13.46
N ASN A 329 -37.82 -22.94 -13.12
CA ASN A 329 -36.41 -23.24 -13.40
C ASN A 329 -36.09 -24.74 -13.25
N PRO A 330 -35.56 -25.43 -14.27
CA PRO A 330 -35.33 -26.87 -14.24
C PRO A 330 -33.85 -27.19 -13.96
N ILE A 331 -33.40 -27.13 -12.70
CA ILE A 331 -32.04 -27.61 -12.33
C ILE A 331 -32.06 -28.53 -11.09
N ILE A 332 -33.24 -28.82 -10.52
CA ILE A 332 -33.37 -29.75 -9.37
C ILE A 332 -34.25 -30.92 -9.79
N LYS A 333 -33.73 -31.73 -10.71
CA LYS A 333 -34.21 -33.09 -11.01
C LYS A 333 -33.01 -33.99 -11.26
N ALA A 334 -32.29 -34.34 -10.21
CA ALA A 334 -31.51 -35.56 -10.13
C ALA A 334 -31.15 -35.79 -8.66
N VAL A 335 -31.23 -37.04 -8.22
CA VAL A 335 -30.95 -37.55 -6.87
C VAL A 335 -32.11 -37.46 -5.86
N SER A 336 -33.23 -38.09 -6.23
CA SER A 336 -34.07 -38.82 -5.28
C SER A 336 -34.85 -39.92 -6.02
N ALA A 337 -34.22 -41.07 -6.20
CA ALA A 337 -34.95 -42.34 -6.33
C ALA A 337 -34.49 -43.20 -5.15
N GLU A 338 -35.50 -43.56 -4.37
CA GLU A 338 -35.51 -44.13 -3.03
C GLU A 338 -35.23 -45.66 -3.01
N PRO A 339 -35.16 -46.27 -1.81
CA PRO A 339 -34.58 -47.58 -1.54
C PRO A 339 -35.58 -48.75 -1.60
N LEU A 340 -35.01 -49.96 -1.63
CA LEU A 340 -35.46 -51.14 -0.88
C LEU A 340 -34.25 -51.71 -0.13
#